data_AF-A0A662CL97-F1
#
_entry.id   AF-A0A662CL97-F1
#
_cell.length_a   1.000
_cell.length_b   1.000
_cell.length_c   1.000
_cell.angle_alpha   90.00
_cell.angle_beta   90.00
_cell.angle_gamma   90.00
#
_symmetry.space_group_name_H-M   'P 1'
#
loop_
_entity.id
_entity.type
_entity.pdbx_description
1 polymer ?
#
loop_
_entity_poly.entity_id
_entity_poly.type
_entity_poly.pdbx_seq_one_letter_code
_entity_poly.pdbx_strand_id
1 'polypeptide(L)'
;LNTIDTISPLFYSIDWLDNDTNGKLSMGDQYVFGFSEVMDTTVIQDGTTDANYHLRPENGKRYGLINSISWNPDGMVCTVDITDGYTVIGNEAVVPSGFIKDTAGNSVTGTQDLIGADAQPPEISSIHFDDMDGNGQISVGDLFIFGFNEPMITSAVSHNTT
;
A
#
# COMPACT_ATOMS: atom_id res chain seq x y z
N LEU A 1 9.44 13.32 -42.61
CA LEU A 1 10.60 13.32 -41.70
C LEU A 1 10.30 12.34 -40.59
N ASN A 2 11.16 11.35 -40.36
CA ASN A 2 11.09 10.55 -39.13
C ASN A 2 11.69 11.40 -38.02
N THR A 3 10.85 12.01 -37.20
CA THR A 3 11.28 12.62 -35.95
C THR A 3 11.49 11.48 -34.96
N ILE A 4 12.75 11.28 -34.54
CA ILE A 4 13.06 10.37 -33.45
C ILE A 4 12.58 11.06 -32.17
N ASP A 5 11.72 10.39 -31.43
CA ASP A 5 11.33 10.83 -30.11
C ASP A 5 12.48 10.57 -29.12
N THR A 6 12.78 11.57 -28.31
CA THR A 6 13.90 11.57 -27.35
C THR A 6 13.47 12.09 -25.98
N ILE A 7 12.19 12.36 -25.79
CA ILE A 7 11.66 12.84 -24.52
C ILE A 7 11.42 11.62 -23.63
N SER A 8 11.83 11.71 -22.37
CA SER A 8 11.54 10.67 -21.40
C SER A 8 10.13 10.83 -20.84
N PRO A 9 9.36 9.73 -20.67
CA PRO A 9 8.11 9.80 -19.94
C PRO A 9 8.35 10.21 -18.49
N LEU A 10 7.46 11.05 -17.97
CA LEU A 10 7.40 11.42 -16.55
C LEU A 10 6.34 10.56 -15.86
N PHE A 11 6.75 9.92 -14.76
CA PHE A 11 5.83 9.36 -13.77
C PHE A 11 5.30 10.50 -12.90
N TYR A 12 4.04 10.88 -13.11
CA TYR A 12 3.51 12.16 -12.61
C TYR A 12 2.43 12.03 -11.53
N SER A 13 1.79 10.86 -11.39
CA SER A 13 0.74 10.66 -10.39
C SER A 13 0.69 9.23 -9.85
N ILE A 14 0.26 9.12 -8.59
CA ILE A 14 -0.31 7.91 -8.00
C ILE A 14 -1.63 8.33 -7.37
N ASP A 15 -2.71 7.64 -7.73
CA ASP A 15 -3.98 7.71 -7.01
C ASP A 15 -4.22 6.37 -6.29
N TRP A 16 -4.95 6.41 -5.18
CA TRP A 16 -5.41 5.23 -4.46
C TRP A 16 -6.93 5.17 -4.50
N LEU A 17 -7.45 3.99 -4.84
CA LEU A 17 -8.87 3.69 -4.82
C LEU A 17 -9.14 2.73 -3.66
N ASP A 18 -9.74 3.29 -2.61
CA ASP A 18 -10.30 2.57 -1.47
C ASP A 18 -11.63 1.93 -1.91
N ASN A 19 -11.57 0.68 -2.32
CA ASN A 19 -12.70 0.01 -2.96
C ASN A 19 -13.72 -0.51 -1.96
N ASP A 20 -13.30 -0.76 -0.72
CA ASP A 20 -14.19 -1.18 0.36
C ASP A 20 -14.60 -0.01 1.28
N THR A 21 -14.07 1.20 1.04
CA THR A 21 -14.35 2.44 1.76
C THR A 21 -14.04 2.37 3.26
N ASN A 22 -13.07 1.55 3.65
CA ASN A 22 -12.71 1.35 5.05
C ASN A 22 -11.73 2.44 5.59
N GLY A 23 -11.23 3.31 4.71
CA GLY A 23 -10.33 4.42 5.05
C GLY A 23 -8.86 4.04 5.24
N LYS A 24 -8.47 2.81 4.89
CA LYS A 24 -7.10 2.30 5.00
C LYS A 24 -6.74 1.32 3.88
N LEU A 25 -5.47 1.28 3.52
CA LEU A 25 -4.97 0.33 2.54
C LEU A 25 -5.30 -1.11 2.94
N SER A 26 -6.00 -1.81 2.05
CA SER A 26 -6.46 -3.18 2.27
C SER A 26 -6.48 -4.00 0.98
N MET A 27 -6.69 -5.31 1.10
CA MET A 27 -6.73 -6.19 -0.07
C MET A 27 -7.97 -5.91 -0.92
N GLY A 28 -7.78 -5.74 -2.24
CA GLY A 28 -8.84 -5.35 -3.17
C GLY A 28 -8.84 -3.86 -3.53
N ASP A 29 -8.10 -3.04 -2.79
CA ASP A 29 -7.83 -1.65 -3.18
C ASP A 29 -6.88 -1.57 -4.38
N GLN A 30 -6.78 -0.40 -4.98
CA GLN A 30 -6.00 -0.21 -6.20
C GLN A 30 -5.10 1.01 -6.11
N TYR A 31 -3.90 0.90 -6.68
CA TYR A 31 -3.07 2.05 -7.03
C TYR A 31 -3.12 2.30 -8.54
N VAL A 32 -3.29 3.56 -8.92
CA VAL A 32 -3.38 4.00 -10.31
C VAL A 32 -2.17 4.89 -10.61
N PHE A 33 -1.27 4.42 -11.46
CA PHE A 33 0.01 5.04 -11.81
C PHE A 33 -0.11 5.78 -13.13
N GLY A 34 0.12 7.10 -13.14
CA GLY A 34 0.03 7.94 -14.33
C GLY A 34 1.39 8.28 -14.95
N PHE A 35 1.49 8.09 -16.27
CA PHE A 35 2.66 8.42 -17.09
C PHE A 35 2.33 9.48 -18.14
N SER A 36 3.28 10.37 -18.44
CA SER A 36 3.05 11.48 -19.38
C SER A 36 3.04 11.07 -20.85
N GLU A 37 3.42 9.84 -21.20
CA GLU A 37 3.46 9.32 -22.57
C GLU A 37 2.96 7.86 -22.62
N VAL A 38 2.70 7.37 -23.82
CA VAL A 38 2.28 5.97 -24.06
C VAL A 38 3.45 5.03 -23.79
N MET A 39 3.24 4.08 -22.88
CA MET A 39 4.27 3.16 -22.38
C MET A 39 4.35 1.85 -23.17
N ASP A 40 5.52 1.22 -23.16
CA ASP A 40 5.65 -0.20 -23.49
C ASP A 40 5.05 -1.05 -22.36
N THR A 41 3.83 -1.51 -22.57
CA THR A 41 3.06 -2.28 -21.59
C THR A 41 3.53 -3.72 -21.44
N THR A 42 4.53 -4.16 -22.22
CA THR A 42 5.03 -5.54 -22.15
C THR A 42 5.97 -5.79 -20.96
N VAL A 43 6.45 -4.73 -20.31
CA VAL A 43 7.37 -4.79 -19.16
C VAL A 43 6.64 -5.04 -17.83
N ILE A 44 5.40 -4.58 -17.70
CA ILE A 44 4.58 -4.79 -16.50
C ILE A 44 3.35 -5.59 -16.92
N GLN A 45 3.43 -6.90 -16.69
CA GLN A 45 2.39 -7.83 -17.12
C GLN A 45 1.51 -8.30 -15.97
N ASP A 46 0.25 -8.56 -16.29
CA ASP A 46 -0.71 -9.16 -15.36
C ASP A 46 -0.31 -10.59 -14.96
N GLY A 47 -0.62 -10.98 -13.72
CA GLY A 47 -0.33 -12.31 -13.19
C GLY A 47 1.16 -12.58 -12.92
N THR A 48 1.98 -11.54 -12.80
CA THR A 48 3.43 -11.64 -12.59
C THR A 48 3.85 -11.03 -11.24
N THR A 49 5.14 -10.70 -11.09
CA THR A 49 5.66 -9.90 -9.97
C THR A 49 6.23 -8.56 -10.46
N ASP A 50 5.93 -8.19 -11.70
CA ASP A 50 6.61 -7.12 -12.42
C ASP A 50 6.43 -5.77 -11.73
N ALA A 51 5.23 -5.45 -11.22
CA ALA A 51 5.02 -4.19 -10.52
C ALA A 51 5.88 -4.08 -9.25
N ASN A 52 6.11 -5.17 -8.52
CA ASN A 52 7.02 -5.14 -7.36
C ASN A 52 8.47 -4.80 -7.76
N TYR A 53 8.91 -5.21 -8.96
CA TYR A 53 10.27 -4.98 -9.45
C TYR A 53 10.43 -3.71 -10.28
N HIS A 54 9.36 -3.23 -10.89
CA HIS A 54 9.40 -2.14 -11.86
C HIS A 54 8.73 -0.88 -11.35
N LEU A 55 7.66 -0.96 -10.53
CA LEU A 55 7.06 0.17 -9.81
C LEU A 55 7.47 0.07 -8.33
N ARG A 56 8.76 0.22 -8.04
CA ARG A 56 9.34 -0.29 -6.79
C ARG A 56 8.97 0.60 -5.60
N PRO A 57 8.10 0.16 -4.67
CA PRO A 57 7.95 0.86 -3.40
C PRO A 57 9.24 0.70 -2.58
N GLU A 58 9.55 1.70 -1.75
CA GLU A 58 10.75 1.70 -0.91
C GLU A 58 10.81 0.48 0.02
N ASN A 59 12.01 0.22 0.56
CA ASN A 59 12.25 -0.86 1.52
C ASN A 59 11.90 -2.28 1.03
N GLY A 60 11.74 -2.48 -0.28
CA GLY A 60 11.43 -3.78 -0.86
C GLY A 60 10.01 -4.26 -0.54
N LYS A 61 9.09 -3.31 -0.30
CA LYS A 61 7.67 -3.62 -0.13
C LYS A 61 7.08 -4.15 -1.44
N ARG A 62 5.88 -4.71 -1.36
CA ARG A 62 5.21 -5.31 -2.52
C ARG A 62 3.70 -5.10 -2.45
N TYR A 63 3.08 -4.99 -3.63
CA TYR A 63 1.63 -4.86 -3.81
C TYR A 63 0.90 -6.20 -3.65
N GLY A 64 1.65 -7.30 -3.66
CA GLY A 64 1.15 -8.66 -3.53
C GLY A 64 2.20 -9.69 -3.89
N LEU A 65 1.93 -10.98 -3.65
CA LEU A 65 2.79 -12.08 -4.12
C LEU A 65 2.70 -12.26 -5.64
N ILE A 66 1.52 -12.03 -6.20
CA ILE A 66 1.26 -11.97 -7.64
C ILE A 66 0.51 -10.67 -7.89
N ASN A 67 1.02 -9.83 -8.78
CA ASN A 67 0.42 -8.56 -9.12
C ASN A 67 -0.71 -8.76 -10.13
N SER A 68 -1.88 -8.19 -9.83
CA SER A 68 -3.00 -8.03 -10.76
C SER A 68 -2.86 -6.66 -11.41
N ILE A 69 -2.73 -6.62 -12.73
CA ILE A 69 -2.35 -5.44 -13.49
C ILE A 69 -3.36 -5.18 -14.61
N SER A 70 -3.73 -3.91 -14.78
CA SER A 70 -4.42 -3.47 -16.00
C SER A 70 -3.83 -2.16 -16.51
N TRP A 71 -3.67 -2.07 -17.82
CA TRP A 71 -3.33 -0.82 -18.50
C TRP A 71 -4.58 -0.23 -19.12
N ASN A 72 -4.72 1.10 -19.05
CA ASN A 72 -5.77 1.76 -19.80
C ASN A 72 -5.52 1.63 -21.32
N PRO A 73 -6.56 1.79 -22.18
CA PRO A 73 -6.40 1.65 -23.63
C PRO A 73 -5.35 2.56 -24.25
N ASP A 74 -5.11 3.73 -23.66
CA ASP A 74 -4.12 4.70 -24.13
C ASP A 74 -2.67 4.35 -23.69
N GLY A 75 -2.49 3.33 -22.82
CA GLY A 75 -1.17 2.87 -22.37
C GLY A 75 -0.41 3.87 -21.48
N MET A 76 -1.10 4.85 -20.92
CA MET A 76 -0.51 5.92 -20.09
C MET A 76 -0.80 5.73 -18.60
N VAL A 77 -1.70 4.79 -18.27
CA VAL A 77 -2.14 4.53 -16.89
C VAL A 77 -2.04 3.04 -16.62
N CYS A 78 -1.30 2.68 -15.58
CA CYS A 78 -1.20 1.31 -15.06
C CYS A 78 -1.95 1.25 -13.73
N THR A 79 -2.89 0.34 -13.58
CA THR A 79 -3.58 0.05 -12.33
C THR A 79 -3.03 -1.25 -11.75
N VAL A 80 -2.68 -1.24 -10.46
CA VAL A 80 -2.20 -2.39 -9.69
C VAL A 80 -3.16 -2.64 -8.54
N ASP A 81 -3.71 -3.84 -8.46
CA ASP A 81 -4.53 -4.23 -7.31
C ASP A 81 -3.64 -4.67 -6.13
N ILE A 82 -4.09 -4.38 -4.92
CA ILE A 82 -3.53 -4.93 -3.69
C ILE A 82 -4.05 -6.35 -3.52
N THR A 83 -3.14 -7.32 -3.63
CA THR A 83 -3.47 -8.74 -3.58
C THR A 83 -2.83 -9.43 -2.37
N ASP A 84 -3.11 -10.73 -2.22
CA ASP A 84 -2.60 -11.50 -1.08
C ASP A 84 -1.08 -11.40 -0.92
N GLY A 85 -0.66 -11.32 0.34
CA GLY A 85 0.74 -11.20 0.75
C GLY A 85 1.40 -9.86 0.42
N TYR A 86 0.63 -8.80 0.15
CA TYR A 86 1.13 -7.42 0.09
C TYR A 86 1.84 -7.02 1.40
N THR A 87 2.74 -6.05 1.30
CA THR A 87 3.46 -5.51 2.47
C THR A 87 3.55 -3.99 2.47
N VAL A 88 3.11 -3.33 1.39
CA VAL A 88 2.95 -1.88 1.36
C VAL A 88 2.00 -1.43 2.45
N ILE A 89 2.25 -0.25 3.02
CA ILE A 89 1.41 0.37 4.04
C ILE A 89 0.79 1.68 3.56
N GLY A 90 1.15 2.18 2.38
CA GLY A 90 0.47 3.30 1.72
C GLY A 90 1.08 4.68 1.99
N ASN A 91 2.39 4.72 2.26
CA ASN A 91 3.17 5.95 2.38
C ASN A 91 4.58 5.83 1.78
N GLU A 92 4.87 4.72 1.11
CA GLU A 92 6.15 4.42 0.51
C GLU A 92 6.44 5.29 -0.72
N ALA A 93 7.67 5.80 -0.85
CA ALA A 93 8.16 6.34 -2.11
C ALA A 93 8.26 5.22 -3.17
N VAL A 94 7.75 5.48 -4.37
CA VAL A 94 7.80 4.58 -5.52
C VAL A 94 8.73 5.14 -6.59
N VAL A 95 9.76 4.36 -6.93
CA VAL A 95 10.72 4.70 -7.98
C VAL A 95 10.60 3.69 -9.12
N PRO A 96 10.11 4.12 -10.30
CA PRO A 96 10.09 3.27 -11.48
C PRO A 96 11.49 2.78 -11.86
N SER A 97 11.62 1.53 -12.28
CA SER A 97 12.87 1.01 -12.83
C SER A 97 13.13 1.58 -14.24
N GLY A 98 14.41 1.71 -14.63
CA GLY A 98 14.77 2.16 -15.97
C GLY A 98 14.38 1.24 -17.13
N PHE A 99 13.81 0.06 -16.85
CA PHE A 99 13.25 -0.85 -17.85
C PHE A 99 11.85 -0.44 -18.32
N ILE A 100 11.12 0.36 -17.53
CA ILE A 100 9.87 0.95 -17.97
C ILE A 100 10.19 2.06 -18.97
N LYS A 101 9.63 1.95 -20.17
CA LYS A 101 9.94 2.83 -21.30
C LYS A 101 8.67 3.24 -22.04
N ASP A 102 8.74 4.35 -22.76
CA ASP A 102 7.74 4.68 -23.77
C ASP A 102 7.86 3.75 -25.00
N THR A 103 6.93 3.89 -25.94
CA THR A 103 6.96 3.17 -27.23
C THR A 103 8.13 3.54 -28.14
N ALA A 104 8.86 4.62 -27.86
CA ALA A 104 10.05 5.06 -28.58
C ALA A 104 11.37 4.52 -27.94
N GLY A 105 11.29 3.91 -26.76
CA GLY A 105 12.40 3.32 -26.03
C GLY A 105 13.07 4.23 -24.99
N ASN A 106 12.53 5.42 -24.71
CA ASN A 106 13.01 6.33 -23.68
C ASN A 106 12.56 5.84 -22.30
N SER A 107 13.49 5.77 -21.34
CA SER A 107 13.19 5.33 -19.98
C SER A 107 12.40 6.38 -19.21
N VAL A 108 11.46 5.91 -18.39
CA VAL A 108 10.68 6.75 -17.48
C VAL A 108 11.55 7.41 -16.42
N THR A 109 11.13 8.60 -15.99
CA THR A 109 11.74 9.37 -14.91
C THR A 109 10.67 9.80 -13.90
N GLY A 110 11.09 10.18 -12.69
CA GLY A 110 10.18 10.64 -11.63
C GLY A 110 10.07 9.67 -10.46
N THR A 111 9.39 10.11 -9.42
CA THR A 111 9.17 9.38 -8.16
C THR A 111 7.93 9.97 -7.53
N GLN A 112 7.05 9.12 -6.99
CA GLN A 112 5.81 9.53 -6.34
C GLN A 112 5.63 8.71 -5.07
N ASP A 113 4.96 9.26 -4.07
CA ASP A 113 4.66 8.54 -2.83
C ASP A 113 3.31 7.83 -2.94
N LEU A 114 3.22 6.62 -2.37
CA LEU A 114 1.95 5.96 -2.13
C LEU A 114 1.11 6.78 -1.14
N ILE A 115 -0.19 6.61 -1.24
CA ILE A 115 -1.20 7.19 -0.34
C ILE A 115 -2.14 6.08 0.15
N GLY A 116 -2.93 6.36 1.19
CA GLY A 116 -3.85 5.38 1.77
C GLY A 116 -3.33 4.66 3.01
N ALA A 117 -2.19 5.10 3.57
CA ALA A 117 -1.78 4.64 4.90
C ALA A 117 -2.85 4.92 5.95
N ASP A 118 -3.04 3.94 6.83
CA ASP A 118 -3.91 4.09 7.98
C ASP A 118 -3.39 5.23 8.87
N ALA A 119 -4.19 6.28 8.95
CA ALA A 119 -3.89 7.49 9.69
C ALA A 119 -4.73 7.59 10.98
N GLN A 120 -5.66 6.67 11.22
CA GLN A 120 -6.45 6.66 12.45
C GLN A 120 -5.68 5.89 13.52
N PRO A 121 -5.34 6.52 14.66
CA PRO A 121 -4.76 5.79 15.76
C PRO A 121 -5.83 4.91 16.42
N PRO A 122 -5.42 3.81 17.07
CA PRO A 122 -6.34 2.96 17.81
C PRO A 122 -6.89 3.71 19.02
N GLU A 123 -8.19 3.54 19.27
CA GLU A 123 -8.88 4.07 20.43
C GLU A 123 -9.38 2.93 21.33
N ILE A 124 -9.42 3.18 22.64
CA ILE A 124 -10.06 2.26 23.59
C ILE A 124 -11.57 2.36 23.36
N SER A 125 -12.17 1.25 22.93
CA SER A 125 -13.61 1.14 22.67
C SER A 125 -14.38 0.64 23.90
N SER A 126 -13.73 -0.11 24.78
CA SER A 126 -14.34 -0.61 26.01
C SER A 126 -13.33 -0.84 27.13
N ILE A 127 -13.81 -0.70 28.36
CA ILE A 127 -13.11 -1.11 29.57
C ILE A 127 -14.08 -1.95 30.37
N HIS A 128 -13.72 -3.18 30.66
CA HIS A 128 -14.48 -4.10 31.51
C HIS A 128 -13.65 -4.46 32.74
N PHE A 129 -14.31 -4.47 33.89
CA PHE A 129 -13.73 -4.90 35.15
C PHE A 129 -14.45 -6.18 35.58
N ASP A 130 -13.68 -7.26 35.71
CA ASP A 130 -14.13 -8.50 36.30
C ASP A 130 -13.64 -8.59 37.74
N ASP A 131 -14.59 -8.44 38.68
CA ASP A 131 -14.42 -8.70 40.11
C ASP A 131 -14.43 -10.21 40.35
N MET A 132 -13.25 -10.81 40.46
CA MET A 132 -13.11 -12.26 40.50
C MET A 132 -13.38 -12.84 41.88
N ASP A 133 -13.24 -12.03 42.93
CA ASP A 133 -13.49 -12.45 44.31
C ASP A 133 -14.84 -11.95 44.87
N GLY A 134 -15.53 -11.09 44.14
CA GLY A 134 -16.87 -10.59 44.43
C GLY A 134 -16.90 -9.59 45.59
N ASN A 135 -15.77 -8.98 45.93
CA ASN A 135 -15.66 -8.10 47.10
C ASN A 135 -16.15 -6.66 46.82
N GLY A 136 -16.46 -6.33 45.57
CA GLY A 136 -16.94 -5.01 45.13
C GLY A 136 -15.87 -3.91 45.14
N GLN A 137 -14.60 -4.28 45.20
CA GLN A 137 -13.41 -3.43 45.24
C GLN A 137 -12.38 -3.94 44.25
N ILE A 138 -11.35 -3.12 43.96
CA ILE A 138 -10.20 -3.59 43.18
C ILE A 138 -9.27 -4.34 44.14
N SER A 139 -8.99 -5.59 43.82
CA SER A 139 -8.20 -6.50 44.62
C SER A 139 -7.25 -7.35 43.78
N VAL A 140 -6.33 -8.04 44.46
CA VAL A 140 -5.35 -8.89 43.79
C VAL A 140 -6.07 -10.11 43.22
N GLY A 141 -6.01 -10.27 41.90
CA GLY A 141 -6.68 -11.37 41.18
C GLY A 141 -7.78 -10.90 40.24
N ASP A 142 -8.22 -9.64 40.36
CA ASP A 142 -9.19 -9.05 39.44
C ASP A 142 -8.58 -8.73 38.08
N LEU A 143 -9.44 -8.60 37.07
CA LEU A 143 -9.03 -8.39 35.68
C LEU A 143 -9.63 -7.10 35.10
N PHE A 144 -8.78 -6.34 34.42
CA PHE A 144 -9.21 -5.31 33.48
C PHE A 144 -9.06 -5.82 32.04
N ILE A 145 -10.14 -5.75 31.28
CA ILE A 145 -10.15 -6.07 29.85
C ILE A 145 -10.36 -4.78 29.08
N PHE A 146 -9.42 -4.47 28.18
CA PHE A 146 -9.48 -3.31 27.29
C PHE A 146 -9.83 -3.77 25.88
N GLY A 147 -10.93 -3.26 25.33
CA GLY A 147 -11.26 -3.38 23.91
C GLY A 147 -10.70 -2.20 23.13
N PHE A 148 -10.18 -2.47 21.93
CA PHE A 148 -9.77 -1.44 20.97
C PHE A 148 -10.72 -1.45 19.77
N ASN A 149 -10.87 -0.31 19.09
CA ASN A 149 -11.68 -0.20 17.87
C ASN A 149 -10.99 -0.77 16.62
N GLU A 150 -9.70 -1.12 16.71
CA GLU A 150 -8.92 -1.72 15.64
C GLU A 150 -7.85 -2.71 16.17
N PRO A 151 -7.26 -3.55 15.29
CA PRO A 151 -6.21 -4.47 15.69
C PRO A 151 -4.95 -3.75 16.20
N MET A 152 -4.53 -4.10 17.41
CA MET A 152 -3.29 -3.58 17.99
C MET A 152 -2.08 -4.42 17.59
N ILE A 153 -0.92 -3.77 17.39
CA ILE A 153 0.37 -4.46 17.36
C ILE A 153 0.64 -4.99 18.77
N THR A 154 0.44 -6.29 18.97
CA THR A 154 0.52 -6.93 20.30
C THR A 154 1.92 -6.86 20.91
N SER A 155 2.97 -6.76 20.11
CA SER A 155 4.35 -6.58 20.57
C SER A 155 4.66 -5.17 21.10
N ALA A 156 3.80 -4.18 20.81
CA ALA A 156 3.93 -2.83 21.36
C ALA A 156 3.44 -2.72 22.81
N VAL A 157 2.69 -3.73 23.30
CA VAL A 157 2.25 -3.80 24.70
C VAL A 157 3.40 -4.33 25.55
N SER A 158 4.18 -3.43 26.15
CA SER A 158 5.25 -3.81 27.07
C SER A 158 4.71 -4.05 28.48
N HIS A 159 5.03 -5.19 29.07
CA HIS A 159 4.92 -5.40 30.51
C HIS A 159 6.13 -4.71 31.18
N ASN A 160 6.06 -3.40 31.37
CA ASN A 160 7.02 -2.69 32.22
C ASN A 160 6.68 -2.98 33.68
N THR A 161 6.96 -4.19 34.14
CA THR A 161 7.02 -4.49 35.57
C THR A 161 8.41 -4.07 36.06
N THR A 162 8.52 -2.88 36.63
CA THR A 162 9.61 -2.50 37.54
C THR A 162 9.45 -3.17 38.89
#